data_AF-A0A958XC52-F1
#
_entry.id   AF-A0A958XC52-F1
#
_cell.length_a   1.000
_cell.length_b   1.000
_cell.length_c   1.000
_cell.angle_alpha   90.00
_cell.angle_beta   90.00
_cell.angle_gamma   90.00
#
_symmetry.space_group_name_H-M   'P 1'
#
loop_
_entity.id
_entity.type
_entity.pdbx_description
1 polymer ?
#
loop_
_entity_poly.entity_id
_entity_poly.type
_entity_poly.pdbx_seq_one_letter_code
_entity_poly.pdbx_strand_id
1 'polypeptide(L)'
;MSTSLSLGKVDEGKMPSDKSAFLSVYHAVLDTALKAKNEFRDEGNNSWKPFSEVSGTGIRDLQQFLKDTGFMPKANVDGVFGYATQAAVRLFQEYIRTVEGDTAIGAPDGVVGDGTWGQIEKWKQTKQGKPEYKC
;
A
#
# COMPACT_ATOMS: atom_id res chain seq x y z
N MET A 1 -11.96 -3.16 -15.88
CA MET A 1 -12.30 -2.87 -14.47
C MET A 1 -11.06 -3.14 -13.66
N SER A 2 -10.29 -2.10 -13.33
CA SER A 2 -9.05 -2.27 -12.54
C SER A 2 -9.44 -2.58 -11.10
N THR A 3 -8.96 -3.70 -10.55
CA THR A 3 -9.17 -4.02 -9.13
C THR A 3 -8.34 -3.06 -8.30
N SER A 4 -8.97 -2.29 -7.42
CA SER A 4 -8.25 -1.40 -6.51
C SER A 4 -7.38 -2.21 -5.53
N LEU A 5 -6.17 -1.71 -5.28
CA LEU A 5 -5.29 -2.29 -4.25
C LEU A 5 -5.48 -1.54 -2.94
N SER A 6 -5.61 -2.27 -1.85
CA SER A 6 -5.86 -1.71 -0.53
C SER A 6 -5.44 -2.70 0.56
N LEU A 7 -5.54 -2.26 1.82
CA LEU A 7 -5.17 -3.03 3.00
C LEU A 7 -5.75 -4.46 2.97
N GLY A 8 -4.89 -5.46 3.16
CA GLY A 8 -5.24 -6.88 3.16
C GLY A 8 -5.17 -7.56 1.79
N LYS A 9 -4.95 -6.82 0.70
CA LYS A 9 -4.67 -7.43 -0.60
C LYS A 9 -3.29 -8.07 -0.62
N VAL A 10 -3.17 -9.20 -1.32
CA VAL A 10 -1.92 -9.95 -1.44
C VAL A 10 -1.74 -10.43 -2.88
N ASP A 11 -0.53 -10.29 -3.42
CA ASP A 11 -0.20 -10.82 -4.75
C ASP A 11 -0.35 -12.34 -4.78
N GLU A 12 -0.62 -12.88 -5.96
CA GLU A 12 -0.75 -14.32 -6.19
C GLU A 12 0.49 -15.08 -5.70
N GLY A 13 0.26 -16.09 -4.85
CA GLY A 13 1.31 -16.90 -4.26
C GLY A 13 2.14 -16.20 -3.17
N LYS A 14 1.73 -15.01 -2.73
CA LYS A 14 2.38 -14.25 -1.64
C LYS A 14 1.61 -14.27 -0.32
N MET A 15 0.52 -15.04 -0.25
CA MET A 15 -0.21 -15.25 0.99
C MET A 15 0.73 -15.76 2.11
N PRO A 16 0.78 -15.10 3.28
CA PRO A 16 1.57 -15.59 4.40
C PRO A 16 1.10 -16.99 4.83
N SER A 17 2.04 -17.91 5.03
CA SER A 17 1.76 -19.27 5.52
C SER A 17 1.16 -19.25 6.94
N ASP A 18 1.62 -18.32 7.77
CA ASP A 18 1.07 -18.04 9.09
C ASP A 18 0.63 -16.57 9.19
N LYS A 19 -0.68 -16.35 9.02
CA LYS A 19 -1.32 -15.04 9.11
C LYS A 19 -1.25 -14.46 10.52
N SER A 20 -1.26 -15.31 11.54
CA SER A 20 -1.22 -14.86 12.94
C SER A 20 0.17 -14.39 13.31
N ALA A 21 1.20 -15.14 12.91
CA ALA A 21 2.59 -14.71 13.08
C ALA A 21 2.86 -13.42 12.29
N PHE A 22 2.37 -13.30 11.06
CA PHE A 22 2.48 -12.06 10.27
C PHE A 22 1.84 -10.87 10.98
N LEU A 23 0.63 -11.05 11.53
CA LEU A 23 -0.11 -9.98 12.20
C LEU A 23 0.34 -9.72 13.65
N SER A 24 1.14 -10.61 14.23
CA SER A 24 1.52 -10.55 15.66
C SER A 24 2.14 -9.21 16.06
N VAL A 25 2.97 -8.63 15.18
CA VAL A 25 3.62 -7.33 15.39
C VAL A 25 2.58 -6.20 15.47
N TYR A 26 1.52 -6.28 14.67
CA TYR A 26 0.47 -5.25 14.64
C TYR A 26 -0.58 -5.45 15.74
N HIS A 27 -0.84 -6.70 16.14
CA HIS A 27 -1.88 -7.03 17.10
C HIS A 27 -1.37 -7.16 18.54
N ALA A 28 -0.06 -7.03 18.79
CA ALA A 28 0.57 -7.24 20.09
C ALA A 28 -0.11 -6.51 21.27
N VAL A 29 -0.67 -5.32 21.01
CA VAL A 29 -1.31 -4.46 22.02
C VAL A 29 -2.84 -4.56 22.07
N LEU A 30 -3.46 -5.35 21.19
CA LEU A 30 -4.91 -5.51 21.15
C LEU A 30 -5.40 -6.46 22.27
N ASP A 31 -6.70 -6.39 22.55
CA ASP A 31 -7.37 -7.36 23.41
C ASP A 31 -7.28 -8.79 22.84
N THR A 32 -7.37 -9.80 23.71
CA THR A 32 -7.26 -11.22 23.36
C THR A 32 -8.22 -11.63 22.24
N ALA A 33 -9.45 -11.15 22.25
CA ALA A 33 -10.43 -11.48 21.21
C ALA A 33 -10.06 -10.89 19.84
N LEU A 34 -9.41 -9.71 19.83
CA LEU A 34 -9.00 -9.03 18.61
C LEU A 34 -7.66 -9.56 18.07
N LYS A 35 -6.76 -10.00 18.94
CA LYS A 35 -5.50 -10.68 18.56
C LYS A 35 -5.72 -11.93 17.72
N ALA A 36 -6.78 -12.68 18.03
CA ALA A 36 -7.16 -13.89 17.32
C ALA A 36 -7.70 -13.63 15.90
N LYS A 37 -7.97 -12.37 15.52
CA LYS A 37 -8.41 -12.03 14.17
C LYS A 37 -7.23 -12.03 13.21
N ASN A 38 -7.29 -12.91 12.21
CA ASN A 38 -6.35 -12.96 11.09
C ASN A 38 -6.71 -11.95 9.99
N GLU A 39 -6.99 -10.72 10.39
CA GLU A 39 -7.51 -9.64 9.53
C GLU A 39 -6.77 -8.35 9.90
N PHE A 40 -6.60 -7.44 8.94
CA PHE A 40 -6.09 -6.10 9.23
C PHE A 40 -7.21 -5.22 9.75
N ARG A 41 -6.92 -4.29 10.65
CA ARG A 41 -7.87 -3.29 11.13
C ARG A 41 -7.62 -1.97 10.41
N ASP A 42 -8.53 -1.58 9.54
CA ASP A 42 -8.48 -0.32 8.81
C ASP A 42 -8.74 0.86 9.77
N GLU A 43 -7.77 1.78 9.87
CA GLU A 43 -7.84 2.94 10.76
C GLU A 43 -8.91 3.96 10.34
N GLY A 44 -9.24 4.04 9.05
CA GLY A 44 -10.13 5.08 8.52
C GLY A 44 -11.61 4.81 8.79
N ASN A 45 -11.99 3.55 8.94
CA ASN A 45 -13.40 3.14 9.07
C ASN A 45 -13.64 2.08 10.15
N ASN A 46 -12.60 1.69 10.92
CA ASN A 46 -12.65 0.61 11.92
C ASN A 46 -13.09 -0.76 11.37
N SER A 47 -13.01 -0.97 10.07
CA SER A 47 -13.39 -2.23 9.41
C SER A 47 -12.24 -3.24 9.48
N TRP A 48 -12.58 -4.50 9.71
CA TRP A 48 -11.63 -5.59 9.56
C TRP A 48 -11.54 -6.01 8.08
N LYS A 49 -10.32 -6.06 7.57
CA LYS A 49 -9.98 -6.42 6.20
C LYS A 49 -9.32 -7.79 6.19
N PRO A 50 -9.99 -8.83 5.66
CA PRO A 50 -9.37 -10.14 5.54
C PRO A 50 -8.27 -10.11 4.49
N PHE A 51 -7.34 -11.06 4.60
CA PHE A 51 -6.42 -11.33 3.51
C PHE A 51 -7.18 -11.78 2.27
N SER A 52 -6.93 -11.13 1.13
CA SER A 52 -7.55 -11.46 -0.15
C SER A 52 -6.49 -11.44 -1.23
N GLU A 53 -6.33 -12.57 -1.91
CA GLU A 53 -5.39 -12.68 -3.02
C GLU A 53 -5.90 -11.92 -4.24
N VAL A 54 -4.98 -11.33 -5.00
CA VAL A 54 -5.20 -10.70 -6.30
C VAL A 54 -4.23 -11.29 -7.32
N SER A 55 -4.70 -11.50 -8.54
CA SER A 55 -3.87 -12.06 -9.60
C SER A 55 -2.73 -11.11 -9.99
N GLY A 56 -1.56 -11.68 -10.31
CA GLY A 56 -0.41 -10.91 -10.79
C GLY A 56 0.48 -10.32 -9.68
N THR A 57 1.18 -9.22 -10.02
CA THR A 57 2.29 -8.65 -9.23
C THR A 57 2.09 -7.20 -8.83
N GLY A 58 0.87 -6.68 -8.96
CA GLY A 58 0.58 -5.25 -8.84
C GLY A 58 0.98 -4.65 -7.48
N ILE A 59 0.95 -5.43 -6.39
CA ILE A 59 1.36 -4.93 -5.08
C ILE A 59 2.87 -4.80 -5.00
N ARG A 60 3.63 -5.78 -5.50
CA ARG A 60 5.10 -5.65 -5.56
C ARG A 60 5.54 -4.53 -6.49
N ASP A 61 4.86 -4.34 -7.61
CA ASP A 61 5.18 -3.25 -8.55
C ASP A 61 4.94 -1.87 -7.91
N LEU A 62 3.85 -1.74 -7.13
CA LEU A 62 3.57 -0.57 -6.31
C LEU A 62 4.63 -0.36 -5.22
N GLN A 63 4.93 -1.41 -4.44
CA GLN A 63 5.92 -1.36 -3.36
C GLN A 63 7.31 -0.97 -3.88
N GLN A 64 7.72 -1.53 -5.02
CA GLN A 64 8.98 -1.18 -5.67
C GLN A 64 9.00 0.29 -6.07
N PHE A 65 7.93 0.78 -6.71
CA PHE A 65 7.80 2.20 -7.04
C PHE A 65 7.92 3.10 -5.80
N LEU A 66 7.16 2.81 -4.73
CA LEU A 66 7.18 3.62 -3.51
C LEU A 66 8.55 3.59 -2.82
N LYS A 67 9.26 2.47 -2.89
CA LYS A 67 10.61 2.34 -2.37
C LYS A 67 11.60 3.18 -3.17
N ASP A 68 11.60 3.04 -4.49
CA ASP A 68 12.53 3.75 -5.39
C ASP A 68 12.33 5.26 -5.38
N THR A 69 11.13 5.72 -5.02
CA THR A 69 10.77 7.14 -4.93
C THR A 69 10.82 7.69 -3.50
N GLY A 70 11.22 6.88 -2.51
CA GLY A 70 11.46 7.33 -1.14
C GLY A 70 10.22 7.46 -0.27
N PHE A 71 9.05 7.05 -0.75
CA PHE A 71 7.82 6.97 0.06
C PHE A 71 7.78 5.73 0.95
N MET A 72 8.62 4.72 0.66
CA MET A 72 8.69 3.47 1.41
C MET A 72 10.14 2.90 1.50
N PRO A 73 11.15 3.69 1.93
CA PRO A 73 12.57 3.37 1.71
C PRO A 73 13.06 2.13 2.48
N LYS A 74 12.48 1.87 3.66
CA LYS A 74 12.92 0.80 4.57
C LYS A 74 12.01 -0.43 4.59
N ALA A 75 10.88 -0.40 3.87
CA ALA A 75 9.95 -1.53 3.89
C ALA A 75 10.30 -2.57 2.81
N ASN A 76 9.73 -3.75 3.00
CA ASN A 76 9.92 -4.89 2.12
C ASN A 76 9.00 -4.80 0.89
N VAL A 77 9.47 -5.36 -0.22
CA VAL A 77 8.68 -5.60 -1.43
C VAL A 77 8.25 -7.07 -1.39
N ASP A 78 7.24 -7.35 -0.55
CA ASP A 78 6.80 -8.71 -0.20
C ASP A 78 5.52 -9.15 -0.91
N GLY A 79 4.80 -8.22 -1.56
CA GLY A 79 3.52 -8.48 -2.20
C GLY A 79 2.33 -8.51 -1.24
N VAL A 80 2.51 -8.08 0.01
CA VAL A 80 1.41 -7.91 0.98
C VAL A 80 1.11 -6.43 1.16
N PHE A 81 -0.12 -6.03 0.86
CA PHE A 81 -0.59 -4.67 1.10
C PHE A 81 -0.97 -4.54 2.59
N GLY A 82 0.04 -4.37 3.44
CA GLY A 82 -0.10 -4.12 4.88
C GLY A 82 -0.10 -2.63 5.25
N TYR A 83 0.00 -2.34 6.55
CA TYR A 83 -0.04 -0.97 7.07
C TYR A 83 1.09 -0.08 6.55
N ALA A 84 2.31 -0.62 6.39
CA ALA A 84 3.43 0.13 5.83
C ALA A 84 3.16 0.57 4.39
N THR A 85 2.62 -0.35 3.55
CA THR A 85 2.23 -0.05 2.18
C THR A 85 1.12 0.99 2.14
N GLN A 86 0.08 0.85 2.98
CA GLN A 86 -1.03 1.81 3.06
C GLN A 86 -0.56 3.21 3.44
N ALA A 87 0.31 3.32 4.46
CA ALA A 87 0.87 4.60 4.88
C ALA A 87 1.72 5.25 3.78
N ALA A 88 2.53 4.46 3.08
CA ALA A 88 3.35 4.96 1.96
C ALA A 88 2.49 5.44 0.78
N VAL A 89 1.42 4.71 0.44
CA VAL A 89 0.45 5.17 -0.57
C VAL A 89 -0.18 6.48 -0.17
N ARG A 90 -0.60 6.60 1.10
CA ARG A 90 -1.20 7.83 1.62
C ARG A 90 -0.25 9.02 1.55
N LEU A 91 1.02 8.80 1.88
CA LEU A 91 2.07 9.81 1.76
C LEU A 91 2.30 10.24 0.30
N PHE A 92 2.36 9.28 -0.63
CA PHE A 92 2.45 9.58 -2.06
C PHE A 92 1.24 10.39 -2.55
N GLN A 93 0.02 9.98 -2.18
CA GLN A 93 -1.20 10.70 -2.54
C GLN A 93 -1.18 12.15 -2.02
N GLU A 94 -0.74 12.36 -0.78
CA GLU A 94 -0.63 13.69 -0.20
C GLU A 94 0.45 14.54 -0.90
N TYR A 95 1.61 13.95 -1.22
CA TYR A 95 2.67 14.62 -1.98
C TYR A 95 2.15 15.13 -3.33
N ILE A 96 1.42 14.29 -4.09
CA ILE A 96 0.87 14.69 -5.38
C ILE A 96 -0.14 15.85 -5.23
N ARG A 97 -0.97 15.83 -4.19
CA ARG A 97 -1.95 16.90 -3.96
C ARG A 97 -1.29 18.22 -3.53
N THR A 98 -0.29 18.16 -2.66
CA THR A 98 0.26 19.34 -1.98
C THR A 98 1.49 19.91 -2.65
N VAL A 99 2.38 19.05 -3.15
CA VAL A 99 3.64 19.45 -3.80
C VAL A 99 3.47 19.58 -5.31
N GLU A 100 2.81 18.62 -5.95
CA GLU A 100 2.56 18.69 -7.40
C GLU A 100 1.29 19.48 -7.75
N GLY A 101 0.41 19.70 -6.77
CA GLY A 101 -0.84 20.44 -6.97
C GLY A 101 -1.91 19.70 -7.79
N ASP A 102 -1.77 18.37 -7.98
CA ASP A 102 -2.66 17.59 -8.83
C ASP A 102 -3.72 16.85 -8.00
N THR A 103 -4.90 17.45 -7.91
CA THR A 103 -6.02 16.89 -7.13
C THR A 103 -6.73 15.73 -7.82
N ALA A 104 -6.41 15.43 -9.09
CA ALA A 104 -7.00 14.32 -9.84
C ALA A 104 -6.63 12.95 -9.25
N ILE A 105 -5.60 12.88 -8.40
CA ILE A 105 -5.24 11.64 -7.69
C ILE A 105 -6.33 11.15 -6.73
N GLY A 106 -7.24 12.02 -6.29
CA GLY A 106 -8.26 11.71 -5.29
C GLY A 106 -7.84 12.06 -3.86
N ALA A 107 -8.59 11.59 -2.86
CA ALA A 107 -8.26 11.81 -1.46
C ALA A 107 -7.06 10.96 -1.03
N PRO A 108 -6.25 11.39 -0.05
CA PRO A 108 -5.18 10.59 0.53
C PRO A 108 -5.79 9.52 1.46
N ASP A 109 -6.39 8.49 0.88
CA ASP A 109 -7.13 7.44 1.56
C ASP A 109 -6.32 6.13 1.74
N GLY A 110 -5.13 6.06 1.15
CA GLY A 110 -4.29 4.85 1.18
C GLY A 110 -4.79 3.73 0.27
N VAL A 111 -5.74 4.02 -0.64
CA VAL A 111 -6.29 3.07 -1.62
C VAL A 111 -5.76 3.40 -3.01
N VAL A 112 -5.22 2.40 -3.71
CA VAL A 112 -4.70 2.57 -5.06
C VAL A 112 -5.78 2.21 -6.08
N GLY A 113 -6.48 3.24 -6.54
CA GLY A 113 -7.40 3.19 -7.68
C GLY A 113 -6.80 3.81 -8.96
N ASP A 114 -7.64 4.00 -9.97
CA ASP A 114 -7.23 4.52 -11.29
C ASP A 114 -6.52 5.88 -11.20
N GLY A 115 -6.98 6.78 -10.33
CA GLY A 115 -6.33 8.09 -10.11
C GLY A 115 -4.91 7.98 -9.56
N THR A 116 -4.68 7.05 -8.61
CA THR A 116 -3.34 6.80 -8.07
C THR A 116 -2.44 6.14 -9.11
N TRP A 117 -2.94 5.15 -9.85
CA TRP A 117 -2.18 4.50 -10.93
C TRP A 117 -1.79 5.47 -12.05
N GLY A 118 -2.72 6.31 -12.49
CA GLY A 118 -2.43 7.33 -13.51
C GLY A 118 -1.32 8.29 -13.09
N GLN A 119 -1.25 8.65 -11.81
CA GLN A 119 -0.16 9.50 -11.30
C GLN A 119 1.17 8.76 -11.18
N ILE A 120 1.16 7.46 -10.83
CA ILE A 120 2.36 6.62 -10.85
C ILE A 120 2.91 6.51 -12.28
N GLU A 121 2.05 6.29 -13.27
CA GLU A 121 2.46 6.22 -14.68
C GLU A 121 3.01 7.57 -15.17
N LYS A 122 2.33 8.68 -14.86
CA LYS A 122 2.81 10.03 -15.16
C LYS A 122 4.17 10.30 -14.50
N TRP A 123 4.37 9.87 -13.26
CA TRP A 123 5.65 9.98 -12.57
C TRP A 123 6.76 9.22 -13.30
N LYS A 124 6.49 7.95 -13.66
CA LYS A 124 7.43 7.12 -14.42
C LYS A 124 7.80 7.76 -15.77
N GLN A 125 6.88 8.44 -16.43
CA GLN A 125 7.17 9.10 -17.71
C GLN A 125 7.94 10.42 -17.56
N THR A 126 7.64 11.22 -16.53
CA THR A 126 8.12 12.62 -16.44
C THR A 126 9.30 12.83 -15.49
N LYS A 127 9.54 11.87 -14.59
CA LYS A 127 10.54 11.98 -13.51
C LYS A 127 11.55 10.84 -13.47
N GLN A 128 11.35 9.78 -14.26
CA GLN A 128 12.31 8.68 -14.32
C GLN A 128 13.69 9.17 -14.75
N GLY A 129 14.72 8.72 -14.03
CA GLY A 129 16.12 9.08 -14.30
C GLY A 129 16.63 10.32 -13.56
N LYS A 130 15.75 11.18 -13.04
CA LYS A 130 16.12 12.40 -12.32
C LYS A 130 16.58 12.08 -10.89
N PRO A 131 17.79 12.49 -10.46
CA PRO A 131 18.32 12.17 -9.13
C PRO A 131 17.44 12.67 -7.98
N GLU A 132 16.76 13.80 -8.14
CA GLU A 132 15.93 14.39 -7.08
C GLU A 132 14.66 13.58 -6.75
N TYR A 133 14.27 12.63 -7.61
CA TYR A 133 13.09 11.78 -7.44
C TYR A 133 13.45 10.30 -7.23
N LYS A 134 14.70 10.02 -6.85
CA LYS A 134 15.20 8.69 -6.52
C LYS A 134 15.62 8.64 -5.05
N CYS A 135 15.34 7.51 -4.40
CA CYS A 135 15.78 7.21 -3.04
C CYS A 135 17.05 6.37 -3.02
#